data_AF-A0A524DZW8-F1
#
_entry.id   AF-A0A524DZW8-F1
#
_cell.length_a   1.000
_cell.length_b   1.000
_cell.length_c   1.000
_cell.angle_alpha   90.00
_cell.angle_beta   90.00
_cell.angle_gamma   90.00
#
_symmetry.space_group_name_H-M   'P 1'
#
loop_
_entity.id
_entity.type
_entity.pdbx_description
1 polymer ?
#
loop_
_entity_poly.entity_id
_entity_poly.type
_entity_poly.pdbx_seq_one_letter_code
_entity_poly.pdbx_strand_id
1 'polypeptide(L)'
;MINELAEMAEQILKQKMSDPALAERMNEAMQGQSPEYMLISPITHSLQDLDLLRLLQGDAFHGTRVPRFPLLPVQRSLFLYGGPVAYNSGFSKNRAIILTFEEDEAQSLIYESVRNLVRHPSAFGIPIVCLRVDYRNGTIQVAEHSGPRDGIVEDEMLSRAKKPKELDRAVLTTVCSDSRVSPPPTTTGLPMAIQSLGGHIPAYTAKKDETWQLDSFFKRWLDETSQNPRILIFAHGSFDCDGPACGAGKACMTAENIRNPILGKVIRRLARDASALEDKLPENPEKRVQSLAEATRRNLFTYPSLRERFD
;
A
#
# COMPACT_ATOMS: atom_id res chain seq x y z
N MET A 1 18.34 -30.20 6.12
CA MET A 1 18.08 -28.91 5.44
C MET A 1 16.63 -28.44 5.50
N ILE A 2 15.63 -29.05 4.84
CA ILE A 2 14.23 -28.57 4.95
C ILE A 2 13.69 -28.69 6.38
N ASN A 3 13.98 -29.79 7.07
CA ASN A 3 13.55 -30.00 8.46
C ASN A 3 14.23 -29.01 9.44
N GLU A 4 15.50 -28.68 9.23
CA GLU A 4 16.23 -27.70 10.05
C GLU A 4 15.69 -26.27 9.82
N LEU A 5 15.32 -25.92 8.58
CA LEU A 5 14.69 -24.64 8.28
C LEU A 5 13.28 -24.53 8.89
N ALA A 6 12.53 -25.63 8.93
CA ALA A 6 11.23 -25.70 9.58
C ALA A 6 11.35 -25.56 11.11
N GLU A 7 12.29 -26.24 11.74
CA GLU A 7 12.58 -26.10 13.18
C GLU A 7 13.05 -24.68 13.53
N MET A 8 13.91 -24.07 12.71
CA MET A 8 14.30 -22.67 12.88
C MET A 8 13.10 -21.73 12.73
N ALA A 9 12.22 -21.97 11.77
CA ALA A 9 11.00 -21.18 11.59
C ALA A 9 10.06 -21.29 12.79
N GLU A 10 9.89 -22.49 13.35
CA GLU A 10 9.11 -22.70 14.59
C GLU A 10 9.74 -22.02 15.81
N GLN A 11 11.06 -22.09 15.97
CA GLN A 11 11.75 -21.40 17.07
C GLN A 11 11.63 -19.88 16.94
N ILE A 12 11.76 -19.34 15.73
CA ILE A 12 11.56 -17.92 15.44
C ILE A 12 10.10 -17.53 15.70
N LEU A 13 9.12 -18.37 15.32
CA LEU A 13 7.70 -18.13 15.59
C LEU A 13 7.44 -18.10 17.10
N LYS A 14 7.97 -19.07 17.87
CA LYS A 14 7.84 -19.12 19.33
C LYS A 14 8.48 -17.90 20.01
N GLN A 15 9.67 -17.49 19.56
CA GLN A 15 10.32 -16.26 20.04
C GLN A 15 9.51 -15.02 19.70
N LYS A 16 8.96 -14.94 18.48
CA LYS A 16 8.10 -13.83 18.06
C LYS A 16 6.79 -13.77 18.84
N MET A 17 6.15 -14.92 19.09
CA MET A 17 4.91 -15.00 19.89
C MET A 17 5.13 -14.69 21.38
N SER A 18 6.38 -14.71 21.85
CA SER A 18 6.71 -14.26 23.21
C SER A 18 6.77 -12.73 23.35
N ASP A 19 6.72 -11.98 22.24
CA ASP A 19 6.54 -10.52 22.25
C ASP A 19 5.05 -10.19 22.45
N PRO A 20 4.65 -9.65 23.62
CA PRO A 20 3.26 -9.34 23.90
C PRO A 20 2.68 -8.32 22.91
N ALA A 21 3.50 -7.38 22.43
CA ALA A 21 3.07 -6.36 21.48
C ALA A 21 2.86 -6.95 20.08
N LEU A 22 3.60 -8.01 19.70
CA LEU A 22 3.30 -8.74 18.47
C LEU A 22 2.01 -9.55 18.59
N ALA A 23 1.81 -10.24 19.71
CA ALA A 23 0.59 -11.02 19.95
C ALA A 23 -0.67 -10.14 19.96
N GLU A 24 -0.61 -8.95 20.55
CA GLU A 24 -1.69 -7.97 20.54
C GLU A 24 -2.03 -7.50 19.12
N ARG A 25 -1.03 -7.10 18.31
CA ARG A 25 -1.23 -6.75 16.88
C ARG A 25 -1.81 -7.90 16.06
N MET A 26 -1.44 -9.15 16.35
CA MET A 26 -2.00 -10.32 15.69
C MET A 26 -3.47 -10.52 16.06
N ASN A 27 -3.83 -10.35 17.33
CA ASN A 27 -5.22 -10.43 17.77
C ASN A 27 -6.09 -9.33 17.13
N GLU A 28 -5.58 -8.09 17.03
CA GLU A 28 -6.25 -7.00 16.31
C GLU A 28 -6.45 -7.35 14.83
N ALA A 29 -5.44 -7.91 14.16
CA ALA A 29 -5.55 -8.36 12.78
C ALA A 29 -6.64 -9.43 12.56
N MET A 30 -6.97 -10.22 13.59
CA MET A 30 -7.98 -11.27 13.50
C MET A 30 -9.43 -10.75 13.58
N GLN A 31 -9.69 -9.59 14.19
CA GLN A 31 -11.05 -9.11 14.49
C GLN A 31 -11.79 -8.44 13.31
N GLY A 32 -11.21 -8.45 12.11
CA GLY A 32 -11.76 -7.79 10.92
C GLY A 32 -11.21 -6.38 10.71
N GLN A 33 -11.70 -5.68 9.68
CA GLN A 33 -11.24 -4.33 9.34
C GLN A 33 -12.42 -3.37 9.17
N SER A 34 -12.33 -2.20 9.82
CA SER A 34 -13.20 -1.05 9.55
C SER A 34 -12.37 0.23 9.77
N PRO A 35 -11.38 0.48 8.89
CA PRO A 35 -10.49 1.62 9.03
C PRO A 35 -11.29 2.93 9.00
N GLU A 36 -10.87 3.89 9.83
CA GLU A 36 -11.45 5.22 9.87
C GLU A 36 -10.94 6.09 8.74
N TYR A 37 -9.72 5.82 8.26
CA TYR A 37 -9.03 6.67 7.30
C TYR A 37 -8.63 5.88 6.05
N MET A 38 -8.55 6.59 4.93
CA MET A 38 -7.81 6.14 3.75
C MET A 38 -6.53 6.97 3.66
N LEU A 39 -5.37 6.35 3.77
CA LEU A 39 -4.08 7.02 3.69
C LEU A 39 -3.47 6.79 2.30
N ILE A 40 -3.19 7.87 1.57
CA ILE A 40 -2.51 7.85 0.27
C ILE A 40 -1.14 8.50 0.41
N SER A 41 -0.11 7.68 0.51
CA SER A 41 1.25 8.09 0.87
C SER A 41 2.23 7.93 -0.28
N PRO A 42 3.34 8.69 -0.31
CA PRO A 42 4.41 8.41 -1.27
C PRO A 42 5.07 7.08 -0.96
N ILE A 43 5.56 6.40 -1.99
CA ILE A 43 6.30 5.12 -1.86
C ILE A 43 7.41 5.21 -0.80
N THR A 44 8.10 6.36 -0.76
CA THR A 44 9.22 6.64 0.15
C THR A 44 8.83 6.68 1.62
N HIS A 45 7.57 7.00 1.95
CA HIS A 45 7.18 7.28 3.34
C HIS A 45 5.90 6.58 3.80
N SER A 46 5.35 5.66 3.00
CA SER A 46 4.05 5.02 3.28
C SER A 46 3.94 4.39 4.67
N LEU A 47 5.00 3.72 5.16
CA LEU A 47 5.01 3.17 6.52
C LEU A 47 5.36 4.20 7.59
N GLN A 48 6.14 5.22 7.24
CA GLN A 48 6.45 6.31 8.16
C GLN A 48 5.22 7.16 8.45
N ASP A 49 4.25 7.26 7.54
CA ASP A 49 3.03 8.05 7.77
C ASP A 49 2.13 7.47 8.87
N LEU A 50 2.10 6.14 9.04
CA LEU A 50 1.42 5.51 10.17
C LEU A 50 2.06 5.94 11.50
N ASP A 51 3.39 5.88 11.55
CA ASP A 51 4.14 6.35 12.71
C ASP A 51 3.93 7.87 12.92
N LEU A 52 4.09 8.68 11.87
CA LEU A 52 3.94 10.14 11.91
C LEU A 52 2.60 10.57 12.51
N LEU A 53 1.52 9.94 12.06
CA LEU A 53 0.14 10.28 12.46
C LEU A 53 -0.36 9.47 13.66
N ARG A 54 0.51 8.65 14.29
CA ARG A 54 0.15 7.75 15.38
C ARG A 54 -1.11 6.92 15.07
N LEU A 55 -1.21 6.45 13.83
CA LEU A 55 -2.26 5.55 13.39
C LEU A 55 -1.81 4.12 13.73
N LEU A 56 -2.68 3.40 14.41
CA LEU A 56 -2.44 2.00 14.75
C LEU A 56 -2.78 1.11 13.57
N GLN A 57 -2.32 -0.13 13.65
CA GLN A 57 -2.73 -1.17 12.73
C GLN A 57 -4.27 -1.31 12.82
N GLY A 58 -4.94 -1.31 11.67
CA GLY A 58 -6.40 -1.32 11.59
C GLY A 58 -7.03 0.06 11.36
N ASP A 59 -6.35 1.17 11.72
CA ASP A 59 -6.93 2.52 11.67
C ASP A 59 -7.06 3.07 10.24
N ALA A 60 -6.14 2.71 9.34
CA ALA A 60 -6.09 3.26 7.99
C ALA A 60 -5.97 2.17 6.92
N PHE A 61 -6.81 2.27 5.88
CA PHE A 61 -6.59 1.55 4.63
C PHE A 61 -5.62 2.33 3.76
N HIS A 62 -4.84 1.66 2.93
CA HIS A 62 -3.73 2.31 2.24
C HIS A 62 -3.85 2.34 0.73
N GLY A 63 -3.43 3.46 0.15
CA GLY A 63 -3.06 3.60 -1.24
C GLY A 63 -1.69 4.24 -1.34
N THR A 64 -1.13 4.22 -2.54
CA THR A 64 0.21 4.73 -2.80
C THR A 64 0.17 5.77 -3.91
N ARG A 65 1.06 6.76 -3.80
CA ARG A 65 1.40 7.66 -4.88
C ARG A 65 2.90 7.60 -5.15
N VAL A 66 3.29 7.99 -6.34
CA VAL A 66 4.71 8.12 -6.68
C VAL A 66 5.21 9.51 -6.24
N PRO A 67 6.32 9.61 -5.48
CA PRO A 67 6.82 10.90 -5.02
C PRO A 67 7.24 11.80 -6.19
N ARG A 68 6.96 13.10 -6.06
CA ARG A 68 7.17 14.17 -7.04
C ARG A 68 6.29 14.07 -8.29
N PHE A 69 5.26 13.23 -8.25
CA PHE A 69 4.24 13.13 -9.28
C PHE A 69 2.86 13.38 -8.69
N PRO A 70 1.92 13.94 -9.48
CA PRO A 70 0.55 14.03 -9.04
C PRO A 70 -0.13 12.66 -9.11
N LEU A 71 -1.17 12.46 -8.30
CA LEU A 71 -2.12 11.38 -8.55
C LEU A 71 -2.69 11.54 -9.95
N LEU A 72 -2.60 10.49 -10.77
CA LEU A 72 -3.18 10.48 -12.11
C LEU A 72 -4.71 10.35 -12.03
N PRO A 73 -5.46 10.67 -13.10
CA PRO A 73 -6.87 10.27 -13.17
C PRO A 73 -7.02 8.76 -12.94
N VAL A 74 -8.09 8.35 -12.25
CA VAL A 74 -8.30 6.94 -11.82
C VAL A 74 -8.11 5.91 -12.93
N GLN A 75 -8.50 6.21 -14.17
CA GLN A 75 -8.36 5.30 -15.31
C GLN A 75 -6.90 5.01 -15.68
N ARG A 76 -5.97 5.84 -15.20
CA ARG A 76 -4.52 5.74 -15.41
C ARG A 76 -3.77 5.36 -14.12
N SER A 77 -4.46 5.23 -12.99
CA SER A 77 -3.86 4.70 -11.75
C SER A 77 -4.87 3.84 -10.98
N LEU A 78 -5.11 2.66 -11.53
CA LEU A 78 -6.07 1.70 -11.01
C LEU A 78 -5.49 0.90 -9.85
N PHE A 79 -4.19 0.65 -9.82
CA PHE A 79 -3.57 -0.24 -8.84
C PHE A 79 -3.03 0.48 -7.61
N LEU A 80 -2.36 1.63 -7.79
CA LEU A 80 -1.70 2.33 -6.69
C LEU A 80 -2.70 3.02 -5.75
N TYR A 81 -3.70 3.73 -6.28
CA TYR A 81 -4.68 4.41 -5.42
C TYR A 81 -6.14 4.21 -5.85
N GLY A 82 -6.44 4.10 -7.15
CA GLY A 82 -7.83 4.01 -7.61
C GLY A 82 -8.60 2.80 -7.08
N GLY A 83 -8.02 1.62 -7.21
CA GLY A 83 -8.55 0.37 -6.66
C GLY A 83 -8.69 0.42 -5.14
N PRO A 84 -7.63 0.80 -4.40
CA PRO A 84 -7.72 1.00 -2.96
C PRO A 84 -8.84 1.96 -2.50
N VAL A 85 -8.97 3.14 -3.11
CA VAL A 85 -10.07 4.07 -2.81
C VAL A 85 -11.44 3.44 -3.10
N ALA A 86 -11.57 2.73 -4.22
CA ALA A 86 -12.80 2.03 -4.57
C ALA A 86 -13.15 0.92 -3.57
N TYR A 87 -12.16 0.17 -3.07
CA TYR A 87 -12.35 -0.85 -2.04
C TYR A 87 -12.76 -0.21 -0.71
N ASN A 88 -12.05 0.85 -0.30
CA ASN A 88 -12.26 1.54 0.96
C ASN A 88 -13.66 2.16 1.10
N SER A 89 -14.30 2.53 -0.02
CA SER A 89 -15.70 3.03 0.00
C SER A 89 -16.74 2.03 0.51
N GLY A 90 -16.37 0.75 0.67
CA GLY A 90 -17.22 -0.26 1.32
C GLY A 90 -17.19 -0.24 2.85
N PHE A 91 -16.27 0.49 3.49
CA PHE A 91 -16.19 0.58 4.95
C PHE A 91 -17.13 1.65 5.51
N SER A 92 -17.73 1.36 6.67
CA SER A 92 -18.76 2.21 7.27
C SER A 92 -18.23 3.46 7.94
N LYS A 93 -16.97 3.45 8.42
CA LYS A 93 -16.38 4.58 9.15
C LYS A 93 -15.84 5.66 8.22
N ASN A 94 -14.83 5.33 7.40
CA ASN A 94 -14.29 6.11 6.28
C ASN A 94 -14.47 7.65 6.40
N ARG A 95 -13.90 8.23 7.46
CA ARG A 95 -14.06 9.62 7.88
C ARG A 95 -13.37 10.61 6.95
N ALA A 96 -12.18 10.27 6.46
CA ALA A 96 -11.41 11.14 5.57
C ALA A 96 -10.39 10.36 4.72
N ILE A 97 -10.00 10.96 3.60
CA ILE A 97 -8.83 10.55 2.82
C ILE A 97 -7.66 11.48 3.17
N ILE A 98 -6.57 10.94 3.70
CA ILE A 98 -5.36 11.67 4.07
C ILE A 98 -4.34 11.50 2.93
N LEU A 99 -3.87 12.61 2.36
CA LEU A 99 -2.83 12.63 1.33
C LEU A 99 -1.59 13.33 1.90
N THR A 100 -0.45 12.66 1.89
CA THR A 100 0.81 13.23 2.39
C THR A 100 1.73 13.62 1.24
N PHE A 101 2.41 14.76 1.38
CA PHE A 101 3.38 15.32 0.44
C PHE A 101 4.67 15.65 1.17
N GLU A 102 5.82 15.42 0.56
CA GLU A 102 7.09 15.89 1.10
C GLU A 102 7.11 17.44 1.10
N GLU A 103 7.78 18.05 2.07
CA GLU A 103 7.76 19.51 2.27
C GLU A 103 8.16 20.31 1.01
N ASP A 104 9.04 19.75 0.17
CA ASP A 104 9.60 20.35 -1.03
C ASP A 104 8.73 20.14 -2.29
N GLU A 105 7.65 19.35 -2.21
CA GLU A 105 6.82 19.08 -3.39
C GLU A 105 6.02 20.31 -3.84
N ALA A 106 6.01 20.58 -5.14
CA ALA A 106 5.36 21.76 -5.69
C ALA A 106 3.85 21.77 -5.42
N GLN A 107 3.31 22.95 -5.06
CA GLN A 107 1.89 23.13 -4.76
C GLN A 107 0.96 22.72 -5.92
N SER A 108 1.41 22.88 -7.17
CA SER A 108 0.68 22.42 -8.36
C SER A 108 0.43 20.91 -8.38
N LEU A 109 1.35 20.10 -7.83
CA LEU A 109 1.19 18.64 -7.73
C LEU A 109 0.07 18.28 -6.74
N ILE A 110 -0.03 19.01 -5.64
CA ILE A 110 -1.08 18.84 -4.62
C ILE A 110 -2.44 19.16 -5.25
N TYR A 111 -2.56 20.34 -5.88
CA TYR A 111 -3.79 20.74 -6.57
C TYR A 111 -4.23 19.74 -7.63
N GLU A 112 -3.30 19.26 -8.47
CA GLU A 112 -3.62 18.26 -9.49
C GLU A 112 -4.04 16.92 -8.88
N SER A 113 -3.35 16.46 -7.84
CA SER A 113 -3.66 15.22 -7.14
C SER A 113 -5.07 15.25 -6.55
N VAL A 114 -5.40 16.33 -5.83
CA VAL A 114 -6.72 16.51 -5.23
C VAL A 114 -7.79 16.61 -6.31
N ARG A 115 -7.54 17.37 -7.39
CA ARG A 115 -8.47 17.46 -8.52
C ARG A 115 -8.78 16.09 -9.14
N ASN A 116 -7.79 15.21 -9.27
CA ASN A 116 -7.99 13.88 -9.81
C ASN A 116 -8.67 12.94 -8.80
N LEU A 117 -8.39 13.10 -7.50
CA LEU A 117 -9.03 12.35 -6.43
C LEU A 117 -10.51 12.69 -6.27
N VAL A 118 -10.90 13.97 -6.26
CA VAL A 118 -12.32 14.37 -6.12
C VAL A 118 -13.19 13.89 -7.29
N ARG A 119 -12.57 13.61 -8.45
CA ARG A 119 -13.23 13.03 -9.62
C ARG A 119 -13.39 11.52 -9.52
N HIS A 120 -12.79 10.88 -8.51
CA HIS A 120 -12.96 9.46 -8.24
C HIS A 120 -14.36 9.23 -7.64
N PRO A 121 -15.25 8.44 -8.27
CA PRO A 121 -16.62 8.23 -7.80
C PRO A 121 -16.71 7.75 -6.35
N SER A 122 -15.82 6.83 -5.94
CA SER A 122 -15.76 6.33 -4.57
C SER A 122 -15.13 7.30 -3.55
N ALA A 123 -14.62 8.46 -3.98
CA ALA A 123 -14.15 9.52 -3.09
C ALA A 123 -15.20 10.63 -2.89
N PHE A 124 -16.34 10.52 -3.57
CA PHE A 124 -17.36 11.56 -3.55
C PHE A 124 -17.90 11.80 -2.14
N GLY A 125 -17.87 13.06 -1.69
CA GLY A 125 -18.38 13.47 -0.39
C GLY A 125 -17.47 13.13 0.80
N ILE A 126 -16.32 12.47 0.59
CA ILE A 126 -15.37 12.18 1.66
C ILE A 126 -14.41 13.36 1.80
N PRO A 127 -14.24 13.95 3.00
CA PRO A 127 -13.25 14.98 3.25
C PRO A 127 -11.83 14.53 2.89
N ILE A 128 -11.04 15.46 2.37
CA ILE A 128 -9.63 15.26 2.03
C ILE A 128 -8.78 16.10 2.97
N VAL A 129 -7.82 15.47 3.64
CA VAL A 129 -6.80 16.13 4.44
C VAL A 129 -5.47 16.04 3.68
N CYS A 130 -5.00 17.14 3.11
CA CYS A 130 -3.69 17.19 2.46
C CYS A 130 -2.64 17.73 3.42
N LEU A 131 -1.58 16.96 3.65
CA LEU A 131 -0.50 17.30 4.57
C LEU A 131 0.81 17.46 3.80
N ARG A 132 1.52 18.56 4.03
CA ARG A 132 2.96 18.69 3.77
C ARG A 132 3.72 18.20 4.98
N VAL A 133 4.73 17.39 4.76
CA VAL A 133 5.46 16.67 5.80
C VAL A 133 6.95 16.91 5.67
N ASP A 134 7.55 17.40 6.75
CA ASP A 134 8.99 17.33 6.96
C ASP A 134 9.27 16.07 7.80
N TYR A 135 9.63 14.98 7.11
CA TYR A 135 9.93 13.70 7.75
C TYR A 135 11.17 13.74 8.64
N ARG A 136 12.08 14.72 8.46
CA ARG A 136 13.30 14.83 9.27
C ARG A 136 12.98 15.35 10.67
N ASN A 137 12.09 16.34 10.73
CA ASN A 137 11.67 16.97 11.98
C ASN A 137 10.36 16.40 12.54
N GLY A 138 9.61 15.63 11.75
CA GLY A 138 8.32 15.09 12.16
C GLY A 138 7.21 16.13 12.23
N THR A 139 7.34 17.22 11.46
CA THR A 139 6.36 18.31 11.44
C THR A 139 5.46 18.16 10.23
N ILE A 140 4.20 18.53 10.41
CA ILE A 140 3.19 18.52 9.35
C ILE A 140 2.47 19.84 9.28
N GLN A 141 2.05 20.21 8.07
CA GLN A 141 1.25 21.40 7.80
C GLN A 141 0.13 21.02 6.84
N VAL A 142 -1.06 21.57 7.06
CA VAL A 142 -2.16 21.40 6.10
C VAL A 142 -1.83 22.18 4.83
N ALA A 143 -1.80 21.50 3.70
CA ALA A 143 -1.60 22.12 2.39
C ALA A 143 -2.91 22.71 1.90
N GLU A 144 -2.86 23.86 1.22
CA GLU A 144 -4.04 24.40 0.55
C GLU A 144 -4.47 23.48 -0.60
N HIS A 145 -5.78 23.25 -0.77
CA HIS A 145 -6.32 22.50 -1.90
C HIS A 145 -7.79 22.85 -2.17
N SER A 146 -8.30 22.44 -3.34
CA SER A 146 -9.66 22.73 -3.82
C SER A 146 -10.67 21.61 -3.53
N GLY A 147 -10.37 20.71 -2.59
CA GLY A 147 -11.21 19.55 -2.26
C GLY A 147 -12.17 19.82 -1.10
N PRO A 148 -13.11 18.91 -0.81
CA PRO A 148 -13.88 18.98 0.44
C PRO A 148 -12.93 18.86 1.63
N ARG A 149 -13.10 19.74 2.62
CA ARG A 149 -12.24 19.82 3.81
C ARG A 149 -13.04 19.57 5.07
N ASP A 150 -12.36 19.10 6.11
CA ASP A 150 -12.89 18.95 7.46
C ASP A 150 -11.84 19.45 8.46
N GLY A 151 -12.08 20.64 9.01
CA GLY A 151 -11.13 21.28 9.93
C GLY A 151 -10.91 20.51 11.22
N ILE A 152 -11.91 19.74 11.68
CA ILE A 152 -11.78 18.94 12.91
C ILE A 152 -10.82 17.78 12.66
N VAL A 153 -10.95 17.10 11.51
CA VAL A 153 -10.04 16.00 11.15
C VAL A 153 -8.64 16.54 10.83
N GLU A 154 -8.53 17.70 10.18
CA GLU A 154 -7.25 18.38 9.97
C GLU A 154 -6.53 18.66 11.29
N ASP A 155 -7.20 19.30 12.25
CA ASP A 155 -6.66 19.59 13.59
C ASP A 155 -6.30 18.31 14.36
N GLU A 156 -7.12 17.26 14.24
CA GLU A 156 -6.86 15.93 14.81
C GLU A 156 -5.54 15.36 14.26
N MET A 157 -5.33 15.39 12.94
CA MET A 157 -4.09 14.89 12.32
C MET A 157 -2.88 15.71 12.75
N LEU A 158 -2.99 17.04 12.76
CA LEU A 158 -1.93 17.94 13.24
C LEU A 158 -1.52 17.63 14.68
N SER A 159 -2.49 17.39 15.57
CA SER A 159 -2.23 17.10 16.98
C SER A 159 -1.49 15.78 17.22
N ARG A 160 -1.58 14.83 16.27
CA ARG A 160 -0.97 13.49 16.38
C ARG A 160 0.49 13.46 15.94
N ALA A 161 0.94 14.46 15.20
CA ALA A 161 2.25 14.51 14.57
C ALA A 161 3.39 14.12 15.53
N LYS A 162 4.20 13.14 15.13
CA LYS A 162 5.46 12.81 15.80
C LYS A 162 6.53 12.50 14.77
N LYS A 163 7.80 12.72 15.13
CA LYS A 163 8.91 12.25 14.30
C LYS A 163 8.80 10.73 14.06
N PRO A 164 8.68 10.28 12.81
CA PRO A 164 8.62 8.86 12.51
C PRO A 164 9.99 8.21 12.68
N LYS A 165 10.03 6.88 12.72
CA LYS A 165 11.29 6.13 12.68
C LYS A 165 12.07 6.43 11.39
N GLU A 166 13.38 6.21 11.41
CA GLU A 166 14.23 6.38 10.23
C GLU A 166 13.77 5.52 9.04
N LEU A 167 14.06 5.98 7.82
CA LEU A 167 13.70 5.28 6.59
C LEU A 167 14.88 4.43 6.08
N ASP A 168 14.63 3.14 5.86
CA ASP A 168 15.53 2.27 5.10
C ASP A 168 15.29 2.46 3.60
N ARG A 169 16.18 3.24 2.97
CA ARG A 169 16.15 3.51 1.53
C ARG A 169 16.65 2.36 0.66
N ALA A 170 17.18 1.28 1.22
CA ALA A 170 17.63 0.13 0.44
C ALA A 170 16.56 -0.95 0.29
N VAL A 171 15.53 -0.92 1.14
CA VAL A 171 14.47 -1.94 1.13
C VAL A 171 13.16 -1.31 0.70
N LEU A 172 12.62 -1.81 -0.41
CA LEU A 172 11.26 -1.57 -0.87
C LEU A 172 10.41 -2.79 -0.61
N THR A 173 9.19 -2.59 -0.12
CA THR A 173 8.23 -3.68 0.08
C THR A 173 7.00 -3.47 -0.81
N THR A 174 6.43 -4.56 -1.32
CA THR A 174 5.07 -4.55 -1.88
C THR A 174 4.17 -5.24 -0.88
N VAL A 175 3.17 -4.54 -0.36
CA VAL A 175 2.30 -5.04 0.71
C VAL A 175 0.85 -4.69 0.39
N CYS A 176 -0.09 -5.44 0.98
CA CYS A 176 -1.50 -5.17 0.77
C CYS A 176 -1.92 -3.83 1.37
N SER A 177 -2.90 -3.18 0.74
CA SER A 177 -3.63 -2.04 1.29
C SER A 177 -4.39 -2.34 2.60
N ASP A 178 -4.54 -3.63 2.92
CA ASP A 178 -5.21 -4.11 4.13
C ASP A 178 -4.59 -3.47 5.38
N SER A 179 -5.42 -2.80 6.17
CA SER A 179 -5.00 -2.01 7.33
C SER A 179 -4.33 -2.84 8.43
N ARG A 180 -4.42 -4.16 8.34
CA ARG A 180 -3.93 -5.12 9.33
C ARG A 180 -2.54 -5.66 9.01
N VAL A 181 -1.92 -5.20 7.93
CA VAL A 181 -0.65 -5.74 7.47
C VAL A 181 0.35 -4.61 7.42
N SER A 182 1.40 -4.73 8.23
CA SER A 182 2.55 -3.84 8.18
C SER A 182 3.82 -4.69 8.15
N PRO A 183 4.71 -4.49 7.15
CA PRO A 183 5.96 -5.22 7.12
C PRO A 183 6.83 -4.80 8.33
N PRO A 184 7.59 -5.73 8.92
CA PRO A 184 8.41 -5.40 10.07
C PRO A 184 9.50 -4.38 9.70
N PRO A 185 9.95 -3.55 10.66
CA PRO A 185 11.13 -2.71 10.48
C PRO A 185 12.36 -3.54 10.13
N THR A 186 13.28 -2.94 9.37
CA THR A 186 14.63 -3.47 9.15
C THR A 186 15.53 -3.07 10.33
N THR A 187 16.79 -3.50 10.29
CA THR A 187 17.79 -3.06 11.27
C THR A 187 18.16 -1.58 11.14
N THR A 188 17.86 -0.94 10.01
CA THR A 188 18.22 0.46 9.75
C THR A 188 17.03 1.42 9.82
N GLY A 189 15.80 0.92 9.69
CA GLY A 189 14.61 1.75 9.73
C GLY A 189 13.35 1.04 9.24
N LEU A 190 12.30 1.81 8.98
CA LEU A 190 11.13 1.34 8.24
C LEU A 190 11.46 1.24 6.76
N PRO A 191 11.08 0.18 6.05
CA PRO A 191 11.30 0.12 4.61
C PRO A 191 10.35 1.06 3.85
N MET A 192 10.71 1.40 2.62
CA MET A 192 9.75 1.98 1.66
C MET A 192 8.64 0.96 1.36
N ALA A 193 7.45 1.43 0.94
CA ALA A 193 6.36 0.52 0.61
C ALA A 193 5.50 1.00 -0.56
N ILE A 194 5.12 0.06 -1.41
CA ILE A 194 3.98 0.19 -2.33
C ILE A 194 2.83 -0.63 -1.72
N GLN A 195 1.77 0.08 -1.32
CA GLN A 195 0.56 -0.49 -0.75
C GLN A 195 -0.56 -0.49 -1.80
N SER A 196 -0.95 -1.68 -2.22
CA SER A 196 -2.00 -1.89 -3.23
C SER A 196 -2.86 -3.09 -2.89
N LEU A 197 -3.99 -3.29 -3.56
CA LEU A 197 -4.83 -4.47 -3.32
C LEU A 197 -4.04 -5.76 -3.57
N GLY A 198 -3.89 -6.58 -2.52
CA GLY A 198 -3.11 -7.82 -2.57
C GLY A 198 -1.60 -7.64 -2.70
N GLY A 199 -1.07 -6.42 -2.50
CA GLY A 199 0.35 -6.11 -2.75
C GLY A 199 0.73 -6.26 -4.23
N HIS A 200 -0.26 -6.13 -5.12
CA HIS A 200 -0.07 -6.34 -6.55
C HIS A 200 0.59 -5.14 -7.24
N ILE A 201 1.60 -5.41 -8.07
CA ILE A 201 2.18 -4.44 -9.00
C ILE A 201 1.85 -4.87 -10.43
N PRO A 202 1.22 -4.01 -11.25
CA PRO A 202 0.90 -4.35 -12.64
C PRO A 202 2.16 -4.41 -13.52
N ALA A 203 2.09 -5.19 -14.60
CA ALA A 203 3.13 -5.19 -15.64
C ALA A 203 3.26 -3.81 -16.29
N TYR A 204 4.50 -3.43 -16.63
CA TYR A 204 4.81 -2.18 -17.32
C TYR A 204 4.12 -2.10 -18.68
N THR A 205 3.46 -0.97 -18.96
CA THR A 205 2.64 -0.81 -20.18
C THR A 205 3.26 0.11 -21.22
N ALA A 206 4.37 0.78 -20.90
CA ALA A 206 4.98 1.87 -21.69
C ALA A 206 4.04 3.06 -21.98
N LYS A 207 2.84 3.10 -21.39
CA LYS A 207 1.92 4.24 -21.49
C LYS A 207 2.21 5.22 -20.37
N LYS A 208 1.83 6.50 -20.57
CA LYS A 208 1.84 7.49 -19.50
C LYS A 208 0.75 7.13 -18.47
N ASP A 209 0.97 6.14 -17.63
CA ASP A 209 0.08 5.71 -16.55
C ASP A 209 0.91 5.47 -15.28
N GLU A 210 0.31 4.87 -14.24
CA GLU A 210 1.00 4.57 -12.99
C GLU A 210 2.23 3.69 -13.16
N THR A 211 2.29 2.85 -14.20
CA THR A 211 3.46 2.00 -14.46
C THR A 211 4.65 2.81 -14.97
N TRP A 212 4.40 3.88 -15.74
CA TRP A 212 5.44 4.83 -16.14
C TRP A 212 5.93 5.68 -14.97
N GLN A 213 5.05 6.08 -14.05
CA GLN A 213 5.47 6.76 -12.82
C GLN A 213 6.30 5.83 -11.92
N LEU A 214 5.89 4.57 -11.77
CA LEU A 214 6.65 3.56 -11.03
C LEU A 214 8.04 3.32 -11.64
N ASP A 215 8.14 3.17 -12.96
CA ASP A 215 9.43 3.02 -13.65
C ASP A 215 10.34 4.24 -13.39
N SER A 216 9.78 5.45 -13.45
CA SER A 216 10.50 6.69 -13.13
C SER A 216 10.95 6.75 -11.66
N PHE A 217 10.19 6.15 -10.74
CA PHE A 217 10.61 6.00 -9.35
C PHE A 217 11.72 4.96 -9.19
N PHE A 218 11.57 3.77 -9.79
CA PHE A 218 12.58 2.72 -9.72
C PHE A 218 13.92 3.21 -10.26
N LYS A 219 13.92 3.90 -11.40
CA LYS A 219 15.13 4.52 -11.95
C LYS A 219 15.83 5.43 -10.95
N ARG A 220 15.12 6.45 -10.45
CA ARG A 220 15.67 7.41 -9.48
C ARG A 220 16.17 6.72 -8.21
N TRP A 221 15.37 5.81 -7.67
CA TRP A 221 15.72 5.07 -6.46
C TRP A 221 17.01 4.25 -6.66
N LEU A 222 17.14 3.56 -7.79
CA LEU A 222 18.33 2.78 -8.10
C LEU A 222 19.56 3.64 -8.38
N ASP A 223 19.38 4.82 -9.01
CA ASP A 223 20.46 5.78 -9.27
C ASP A 223 20.96 6.45 -7.98
N GLU A 224 20.07 6.72 -7.02
CA GLU A 224 20.38 7.40 -5.76
C GLU A 224 20.88 6.45 -4.66
N THR A 225 20.56 5.15 -4.74
CA THR A 225 20.93 4.19 -3.70
C THR A 225 22.34 3.63 -3.92
N SER A 226 23.23 3.90 -2.97
CA SER A 226 24.59 3.33 -2.95
C SER A 226 24.64 1.91 -2.35
N GLN A 227 23.53 1.46 -1.76
CA GLN A 227 23.40 0.15 -1.12
C GLN A 227 22.88 -0.89 -2.10
N ASN A 228 22.92 -2.17 -1.72
CA ASN A 228 22.35 -3.26 -2.52
C ASN A 228 20.81 -3.25 -2.39
N PRO A 229 20.06 -2.72 -3.38
CA PRO A 229 18.63 -2.52 -3.26
C PRO A 229 17.88 -3.85 -3.29
N ARG A 230 16.82 -3.97 -2.48
CA ARG A 230 16.00 -5.18 -2.40
C ARG A 230 14.53 -4.82 -2.50
N ILE A 231 13.79 -5.60 -3.29
CA ILE A 231 12.33 -5.56 -3.32
C ILE A 231 11.80 -6.82 -2.65
N LEU A 232 11.04 -6.66 -1.57
CA LEU A 232 10.40 -7.75 -0.83
C LEU A 232 8.91 -7.77 -1.14
N ILE A 233 8.40 -8.93 -1.56
CA ILE A 233 6.97 -9.11 -1.90
C ILE A 233 6.27 -9.80 -0.73
N PHE A 234 5.37 -9.09 -0.05
CA PHE A 234 4.65 -9.58 1.10
C PHE A 234 3.25 -10.08 0.72
N ALA A 235 3.08 -11.40 0.75
CA ALA A 235 1.78 -12.05 0.75
C ALA A 235 1.25 -12.16 2.19
N HIS A 236 -0.05 -11.92 2.40
CA HIS A 236 -0.70 -12.11 3.69
C HIS A 236 -2.01 -12.90 3.53
N GLY A 237 -2.42 -13.60 4.58
CA GLY A 237 -3.59 -14.45 4.61
C GLY A 237 -3.47 -15.49 5.71
N SER A 238 -4.48 -16.35 5.82
CA SER A 238 -4.54 -17.43 6.80
C SER A 238 -3.90 -18.69 6.27
N PHE A 239 -2.60 -18.60 5.94
CA PHE A 239 -1.86 -19.72 5.35
C PHE A 239 -1.76 -20.92 6.30
N ASP A 240 -1.37 -20.66 7.54
CA ASP A 240 -1.09 -21.69 8.56
C ASP A 240 -1.78 -21.39 9.90
N CYS A 241 -2.71 -20.43 9.95
CA CYS A 241 -3.39 -20.02 11.16
C CYS A 241 -4.86 -19.67 10.93
N ASP A 242 -5.67 -19.81 11.98
CA ASP A 242 -7.03 -19.30 11.98
C ASP A 242 -7.01 -17.78 11.86
N GLY A 243 -7.73 -17.26 10.88
CA GLY A 243 -7.82 -15.83 10.68
C GLY A 243 -8.57 -15.43 9.41
N PRO A 244 -8.66 -14.12 9.16
CA PRO A 244 -9.29 -13.59 7.98
C PRO A 244 -8.36 -13.63 6.76
N ALA A 245 -8.84 -14.25 5.69
CA ALA A 245 -8.20 -14.19 4.38
C ALA A 245 -7.98 -12.74 3.89
N CYS A 246 -7.00 -12.57 3.00
CA CYS A 246 -6.80 -11.31 2.27
C CYS A 246 -8.08 -10.92 1.51
N GLY A 247 -8.55 -9.68 1.72
CA GLY A 247 -9.75 -9.16 1.06
C GLY A 247 -9.64 -9.18 -0.47
N ALA A 248 -8.48 -8.81 -1.01
CA ALA A 248 -8.23 -8.85 -2.46
C ALA A 248 -8.20 -10.29 -3.00
N GLY A 249 -7.57 -11.22 -2.28
CA GLY A 249 -7.57 -12.64 -2.63
C GLY A 249 -8.98 -13.21 -2.68
N LYS A 250 -9.78 -12.94 -1.65
CA LYS A 250 -11.20 -13.34 -1.58
C LYS A 250 -12.04 -12.72 -2.70
N ALA A 251 -11.83 -11.43 -2.98
CA ALA A 251 -12.54 -10.72 -4.05
C ALA A 251 -12.22 -11.32 -5.44
N CYS A 252 -10.98 -11.73 -5.69
CA CYS A 252 -10.58 -12.37 -6.95
C CYS A 252 -11.30 -13.69 -7.20
N MET A 253 -11.70 -14.42 -6.15
CA MET A 253 -12.47 -15.67 -6.29
C MET A 253 -13.87 -15.45 -6.89
N THR A 254 -14.39 -14.23 -6.80
CA THR A 254 -15.74 -13.87 -7.27
C THR A 254 -15.72 -12.56 -8.07
N ALA A 255 -14.65 -12.35 -8.86
CA ALA A 255 -14.38 -11.07 -9.53
C ALA A 255 -15.53 -10.55 -10.42
N GLU A 256 -16.30 -11.45 -11.04
CA GLU A 256 -17.44 -11.08 -11.89
C GLU A 256 -18.63 -10.49 -11.11
N ASN A 257 -18.73 -10.76 -9.80
CA ASN A 257 -19.83 -10.29 -8.97
C ASN A 257 -19.64 -8.86 -8.43
N ILE A 258 -18.48 -8.24 -8.69
CA ILE A 258 -18.15 -6.92 -8.16
C ILE A 258 -18.80 -5.83 -9.00
N ARG A 259 -19.82 -5.19 -8.40
CA ARG A 259 -20.64 -4.16 -9.06
C ARG A 259 -19.93 -2.82 -9.24
N ASN A 260 -19.08 -2.41 -8.30
CA ASN A 260 -18.35 -1.14 -8.43
C ASN A 260 -17.46 -1.20 -9.69
N PRO A 261 -17.61 -0.28 -10.66
CA PRO A 261 -16.96 -0.41 -11.96
C PRO A 261 -15.44 -0.23 -11.92
N ILE A 262 -14.91 0.56 -10.98
CA ILE A 262 -13.47 0.76 -10.81
C ILE A 262 -12.89 -0.46 -10.09
N LEU A 263 -13.47 -0.83 -8.95
CA LEU A 263 -13.02 -1.99 -8.18
C LEU A 263 -13.12 -3.28 -9.01
N GLY A 264 -14.22 -3.49 -9.73
CA GLY A 264 -14.43 -4.65 -10.57
C GLY A 264 -13.39 -4.75 -11.69
N LYS A 265 -12.97 -3.62 -12.29
CA LYS A 265 -11.87 -3.60 -13.28
C LYS A 265 -10.56 -4.05 -12.66
N VAL A 266 -10.24 -3.53 -11.47
CA VAL A 266 -9.01 -3.89 -10.73
C VAL A 266 -9.02 -5.37 -10.37
N ILE A 267 -10.06 -5.84 -9.67
CA ILE A 267 -10.14 -7.22 -9.20
C ILE A 267 -10.17 -8.23 -10.36
N ARG A 268 -10.88 -7.95 -11.46
CA ARG A 268 -10.81 -8.82 -12.65
C ARG A 268 -9.41 -8.85 -13.26
N ARG A 269 -8.65 -7.76 -13.19
CA ARG A 269 -7.26 -7.77 -13.66
C ARG A 269 -6.34 -8.55 -12.73
N LEU A 270 -6.48 -8.40 -11.41
CA LEU A 270 -5.76 -9.23 -10.41
C LEU A 270 -6.06 -10.71 -10.65
N ALA A 271 -7.33 -11.08 -10.78
CA ALA A 271 -7.74 -12.47 -11.01
C ALA A 271 -7.15 -13.03 -12.31
N ARG A 272 -7.08 -12.23 -13.38
CA ARG A 272 -6.46 -12.63 -14.65
C ARG A 272 -4.96 -12.86 -14.51
N ASP A 273 -4.26 -11.92 -13.87
CA ASP A 273 -2.80 -11.99 -13.73
C ASP A 273 -2.40 -13.16 -12.82
N ALA A 274 -3.18 -13.46 -11.78
CA ALA A 274 -3.01 -14.67 -10.97
C ALA A 274 -3.33 -15.95 -11.75
N SER A 275 -4.47 -16.02 -12.46
CA SER A 275 -4.85 -17.23 -13.19
C SER A 275 -3.97 -17.56 -14.39
N ALA A 276 -3.18 -16.62 -14.91
CA ALA A 276 -2.13 -16.92 -15.87
C ALA A 276 -1.00 -17.82 -15.30
N LEU A 277 -0.96 -18.00 -13.97
CA LEU A 277 0.04 -18.78 -13.24
C LEU A 277 -0.53 -20.05 -12.61
N GLU A 278 -1.84 -20.24 -12.72
CA GLU A 278 -2.56 -21.34 -12.07
C GLU A 278 -3.02 -22.34 -13.14
N ASP A 279 -2.64 -23.62 -13.01
CA ASP A 279 -3.09 -24.66 -13.94
C ASP A 279 -4.59 -24.97 -13.82
N LYS A 280 -5.19 -24.62 -12.68
CA LYS A 280 -6.61 -24.81 -12.33
C LYS A 280 -7.10 -23.61 -11.53
N LEU A 281 -8.41 -23.42 -11.46
CA LEU A 281 -9.00 -22.44 -10.55
C LEU A 281 -8.47 -22.69 -9.12
N PRO A 282 -8.06 -21.64 -8.38
CA PRO A 282 -7.48 -21.83 -7.07
C PRO A 282 -8.55 -22.34 -6.11
N GLU A 283 -8.12 -23.13 -5.15
CA GLU A 283 -9.02 -23.78 -4.19
C GLU A 283 -9.49 -22.79 -3.12
N ASN A 284 -8.67 -21.78 -2.79
CA ASN A 284 -8.94 -20.84 -1.71
C ASN A 284 -8.28 -19.46 -1.96
N PRO A 285 -8.66 -18.42 -1.19
CA PRO A 285 -8.05 -17.10 -1.26
C PRO A 285 -6.53 -17.09 -1.05
N GLU A 286 -5.98 -17.98 -0.24
CA GLU A 286 -4.56 -18.06 0.11
C GLU A 286 -3.72 -18.45 -1.12
N LYS A 287 -4.11 -19.51 -1.84
CA LYS A 287 -3.48 -19.90 -3.12
C LYS A 287 -3.58 -18.78 -4.16
N ARG A 288 -4.69 -18.05 -4.15
CA ARG A 288 -4.87 -16.89 -5.02
C ARG A 288 -3.88 -15.77 -4.71
N VAL A 289 -3.64 -15.47 -3.43
CA VAL A 289 -2.66 -14.45 -3.02
C VAL A 289 -1.22 -14.88 -3.35
N GLN A 290 -0.88 -16.15 -3.20
CA GLN A 290 0.43 -16.67 -3.62
C GLN A 290 0.66 -16.46 -5.12
N SER A 291 -0.35 -16.76 -5.94
CA SER A 291 -0.29 -16.52 -7.39
C SER A 291 -0.19 -15.03 -7.71
N LEU A 292 -0.87 -14.14 -6.97
CA LEU A 292 -0.70 -12.69 -7.11
C LEU A 292 0.72 -12.22 -6.76
N ALA A 293 1.34 -12.78 -5.71
CA ALA A 293 2.71 -12.44 -5.33
C ALA A 293 3.72 -12.86 -6.41
N GLU A 294 3.55 -14.05 -7.00
CA GLU A 294 4.36 -14.49 -8.14
C GLU A 294 4.10 -13.63 -9.39
N ALA A 295 2.85 -13.23 -9.65
CA ALA A 295 2.53 -12.31 -10.74
C ALA A 295 3.20 -10.95 -10.54
N THR A 296 3.18 -10.40 -9.31
CA THR A 296 3.92 -9.18 -8.95
C THR A 296 5.40 -9.33 -9.24
N ARG A 297 6.01 -10.46 -8.85
CA ARG A 297 7.43 -10.74 -9.11
C ARG A 297 7.73 -10.68 -10.60
N ARG A 298 6.96 -11.39 -11.44
CA ARG A 298 7.12 -11.39 -12.90
C ARG A 298 6.88 -10.02 -13.51
N ASN A 299 5.88 -9.30 -13.03
CA ASN A 299 5.54 -7.96 -13.49
C ASN A 299 6.67 -6.96 -13.20
N LEU A 300 7.33 -7.04 -12.05
CA LEU A 300 8.48 -6.18 -11.73
C LEU A 300 9.63 -6.33 -12.76
N PHE A 301 9.88 -7.54 -13.28
CA PHE A 301 10.88 -7.75 -14.34
C PHE A 301 10.48 -7.16 -15.70
N THR A 302 9.25 -6.68 -15.87
CA THR A 302 8.83 -5.97 -17.09
C THR A 302 9.19 -4.49 -17.08
N TYR A 303 9.59 -3.94 -15.92
CA TYR A 303 10.00 -2.54 -15.79
C TYR A 303 11.44 -2.37 -16.30
N PRO A 304 11.68 -1.50 -17.30
CA PRO A 304 13.01 -1.29 -17.87
C PRO A 304 14.08 -0.98 -16.82
N SER A 305 13.77 -0.10 -15.88
CA SER A 305 14.73 0.35 -14.86
C SER A 305 15.13 -0.76 -13.89
N LEU A 306 14.25 -1.74 -13.64
CA LEU A 306 14.56 -2.89 -12.80
C LEU A 306 15.31 -3.97 -13.59
N ARG A 307 14.91 -4.19 -14.85
CA ARG A 307 15.52 -5.19 -15.71
C ARG A 307 17.02 -4.94 -15.93
N GLU A 308 17.41 -3.69 -16.16
CA GLU A 308 18.82 -3.31 -16.34
C GLU A 308 19.71 -3.60 -15.11
N ARG A 309 19.12 -3.76 -13.92
CA ARG A 309 19.85 -3.90 -12.66
C ARG A 309 19.81 -5.30 -12.07
N PHE A 310 18.74 -6.05 -12.32
CA PHE A 310 18.48 -7.36 -11.73
C PHE A 310 18.56 -8.53 -12.72
N ASP A 311 18.78 -8.28 -14.02
CA ASP A 311 19.22 -9.28 -15.01
C ASP A 311 20.75 -9.49 -14.95
#